data_AF-A0A935A9X1-F1
#
_entry.id   AF-A0A935A9X1-F1
#
_cell.length_a   1.000
_cell.length_b   1.000
_cell.length_c   1.000
_cell.angle_alpha   90.00
_cell.angle_beta   90.00
_cell.angle_gamma   90.00
#
_symmetry.space_group_name_H-M   'P 1'
#
loop_
_entity.id
_entity.type
_entity.pdbx_description
1 polymer ?
#
loop_
_entity_poly.entity_id
_entity_poly.type
_entity_poly.pdbx_seq_one_letter_code
_entity_poly.pdbx_strand_id
1 'polypeptide(L)'
;MPINYQEIYTQIKEVGKGAKERKQKKEDAQKLAQELLERHSSDLDFLRSKVDSAKQADANIRCAVPLDEALASHYPTPDSVIQAHTHRR
;
A
#
# COMPACT_ATOMS: atom_id res chain seq x y z
N MET A 1 -39.66 15.39 -13.14
CA MET A 1 -39.34 16.26 -11.99
C MET A 1 -38.22 17.20 -12.40
N PRO A 2 -38.31 18.52 -12.15
CA PRO A 2 -37.27 19.46 -12.51
C PRO A 2 -36.08 19.32 -11.54
N ILE A 3 -34.88 19.23 -12.09
CA ILE A 3 -33.62 19.20 -11.33
C ILE A 3 -33.24 20.66 -11.02
N ASN A 4 -33.05 20.99 -9.73
CA ASN A 4 -32.60 22.32 -9.33
C ASN A 4 -31.08 22.46 -9.48
N TYR A 5 -30.64 23.07 -10.58
CA TYR A 5 -29.22 23.27 -10.88
C TYR A 5 -28.48 24.14 -9.86
N GLN A 6 -29.16 25.07 -9.17
CA GLN A 6 -28.55 25.93 -8.17
C GLN A 6 -28.20 25.16 -6.88
N GLU A 7 -29.07 24.25 -6.45
CA GLU A 7 -28.83 23.38 -5.30
C GLU A 7 -27.64 22.43 -5.55
N ILE A 8 -27.58 21.86 -6.75
CA ILE A 8 -26.48 20.96 -7.16
C ILE A 8 -25.14 21.70 -7.18
N TYR A 9 -25.09 22.91 -7.74
CA TYR A 9 -23.86 23.70 -7.80
C TYR A 9 -23.33 24.05 -6.39
N THR A 10 -24.25 24.37 -5.48
CA THR A 10 -23.91 24.68 -4.08
C THR A 10 -23.37 23.45 -3.34
N GLN A 11 -23.99 22.28 -3.53
CA GLN A 11 -23.49 21.02 -2.99
C GLN A 11 -22.11 20.64 -3.53
N ILE A 12 -21.88 20.76 -4.84
CA ILE A 12 -20.57 20.47 -5.45
C ILE A 12 -19.48 21.37 -4.86
N LYS A 13 -19.78 22.67 -4.68
CA LYS A 13 -18.85 23.63 -4.09
C LYS A 13 -18.53 23.31 -2.64
N GLU A 14 -19.53 22.93 -1.84
CA GLU A 14 -19.33 22.53 -0.44
C GLU A 14 -18.55 21.21 -0.31
N VAL A 15 -18.85 20.20 -1.14
CA VAL A 15 -18.10 18.92 -1.17
C VAL A 15 -16.63 19.13 -1.60
N GLY A 16 -16.41 20.03 -2.56
CA GLY A 16 -15.10 20.40 -3.08
C GLY A 16 -14.25 21.25 -2.14
N LYS A 17 -14.88 21.98 -1.21
CA LYS A 17 -14.22 22.94 -0.30
C LYS A 17 -13.08 22.32 0.52
N GLY A 18 -13.25 21.06 0.96
CA GLY A 18 -12.22 20.30 1.68
C GLY A 18 -11.43 19.31 0.83
N ALA A 19 -11.68 19.22 -0.48
CA ALA A 19 -11.07 18.17 -1.31
C ALA A 19 -9.55 18.32 -1.44
N LYS A 20 -9.06 19.56 -1.55
CA LYS A 20 -7.62 19.85 -1.64
C LYS A 20 -6.89 19.49 -0.35
N GLU A 21 -7.44 19.86 0.81
CA GLU A 21 -6.86 19.54 2.12
C GLU A 21 -6.84 18.04 2.40
N ARG A 22 -7.93 17.33 2.05
CA ARG A 22 -7.98 15.86 2.15
C ARG A 22 -6.94 15.19 1.27
N LYS A 23 -6.74 15.69 0.05
CA LYS A 23 -5.71 15.18 -0.87
C LYS A 23 -4.32 15.39 -0.27
N GLN A 24 -4.00 16.60 0.18
CA GLN A 24 -2.72 16.93 0.80
C GLN A 24 -2.45 16.05 2.03
N LYS A 25 -3.42 15.95 2.94
CA LYS A 25 -3.29 15.10 4.14
C LYS A 25 -3.05 13.63 3.80
N LYS A 26 -3.72 13.11 2.76
CA LYS A 26 -3.50 11.74 2.27
C LYS A 26 -2.08 11.57 1.72
N GLU A 27 -1.61 12.51 0.91
CA GLU A 27 -0.27 12.47 0.34
C GLU A 27 0.81 12.53 1.43
N ASP A 28 0.65 13.40 2.42
CA ASP A 28 1.58 13.53 3.55
C ASP A 28 1.60 12.25 4.39
N ALA A 29 0.43 11.65 4.65
CA ALA A 29 0.33 10.37 5.35
C ALA A 29 0.98 9.22 4.56
N GLN A 30 0.84 9.22 3.23
CA GLN A 30 1.48 8.24 2.37
C GLN A 30 3.00 8.36 2.38
N LYS A 31 3.52 9.60 2.32
CA LYS A 31 4.97 9.85 2.43
C LYS A 31 5.51 9.38 3.77
N LEU A 32 4.85 9.75 4.87
CA LEU A 32 5.25 9.31 6.20
C LEU A 32 5.23 7.78 6.32
N ALA A 33 4.22 7.12 5.74
CA ALA A 33 4.15 5.67 5.73
C ALA A 33 5.31 5.04 4.94
N GLN A 34 5.67 5.61 3.79
CA GLN A 34 6.81 5.16 3.00
C GLN A 34 8.13 5.35 3.75
N GLU A 35 8.36 6.52 4.35
CA GLU A 35 9.57 6.81 5.14
C GLU A 35 9.72 5.84 6.32
N LEU A 36 8.64 5.59 7.05
CA LEU A 36 8.65 4.63 8.16
C LEU A 36 8.89 3.19 7.67
N LEU A 37 8.28 2.83 6.55
CA LEU A 37 8.45 1.50 5.97
C LEU A 37 9.90 1.30 5.51
N GLU A 38 10.48 2.26 4.79
CA GLU A 38 11.89 2.21 4.35
C GLU A 38 12.83 2.08 5.54
N ARG A 39 12.64 2.92 6.57
CA ARG A 39 13.49 2.95 7.76
C ARG A 39 13.53 1.62 8.52
N HIS A 40 12.40 0.92 8.59
CA HIS A 40 12.27 -0.32 9.35
C HIS A 40 12.26 -1.58 8.47
N SER A 41 12.34 -1.43 7.15
CA SER A 41 12.29 -2.55 6.21
C SER A 41 13.46 -3.53 6.36
N SER A 42 14.61 -3.05 6.84
CA SER A 42 15.83 -3.82 7.09
C SER A 42 15.90 -4.45 8.47
N ASP A 43 14.98 -4.11 9.39
CA ASP A 43 15.01 -4.59 10.78
C ASP A 43 14.41 -6.01 10.88
N LEU A 44 15.01 -6.96 10.18
CA LEU A 44 14.47 -8.32 9.99
C LEU A 44 14.29 -9.07 11.31
N ASP A 45 15.20 -8.93 12.27
CA ASP A 45 15.10 -9.58 13.57
C ASP A 45 13.89 -9.08 14.37
N PHE A 46 13.66 -7.77 14.33
CA PHE A 46 12.48 -7.16 14.93
C PHE A 46 11.20 -7.67 14.25
N LEU A 47 11.17 -7.69 12.91
CA LEU A 47 10.01 -8.18 12.15
C LEU A 47 9.71 -9.67 12.43
N ARG A 48 10.73 -10.51 12.53
CA ARG A 48 10.61 -11.93 12.90
C ARG A 48 10.01 -12.11 14.29
N SER A 49 10.54 -11.40 15.30
CA SER A 49 10.02 -11.47 16.67
C SER A 49 8.54 -11.06 16.76
N LYS A 50 8.11 -10.09 15.93
CA LYS A 50 6.72 -9.65 15.85
C LYS A 50 5.81 -10.72 15.24
N VAL A 51 6.29 -11.39 14.18
CA VAL A 51 5.58 -12.52 13.56
C VAL A 51 5.44 -13.68 14.55
N ASP A 52 6.52 -14.00 15.29
CA ASP A 52 6.49 -15.05 16.30
C ASP A 52 5.51 -14.73 17.43
N SER A 53 5.50 -13.48 17.89
CA SER A 53 4.53 -13.01 18.90
C SER A 53 3.09 -13.10 18.41
N ALA A 54 2.83 -12.78 17.15
CA ALA A 54 1.49 -12.89 16.55
C ALA A 54 1.06 -14.36 16.44
N LYS A 55 1.97 -15.25 16.06
CA LYS A 55 1.72 -16.70 16.00
C LYS A 55 1.43 -17.31 17.38
N GLN A 56 2.07 -16.79 18.43
CA GLN A 56 1.76 -17.18 19.81
C GLN A 56 0.36 -16.74 20.24
N ALA A 57 -0.10 -15.57 19.81
CA ALA A 57 -1.43 -15.06 20.12
C ALA A 57 -2.55 -15.78 19.34
N ASP A 58 -2.30 -16.11 18.06
CA ASP A 58 -3.21 -16.87 17.22
C ASP A 58 -2.45 -17.92 16.41
N ALA A 59 -2.60 -19.19 16.79
CA ALA A 59 -1.96 -20.31 16.12
C ALA A 59 -2.47 -20.54 14.67
N ASN A 60 -3.62 -19.98 14.30
CA ASN A 60 -4.19 -20.12 12.96
C ASN A 60 -3.76 -19.00 12.00
N ILE A 61 -3.03 -17.99 12.48
CA ILE A 61 -2.60 -16.89 11.62
C ILE A 61 -1.58 -17.37 10.57
N ARG A 62 -1.88 -17.12 9.30
CA ARG A 62 -0.99 -17.39 8.17
C ARG A 62 -0.29 -16.10 7.77
N CYS A 63 0.92 -15.91 8.26
CA CYS A 63 1.76 -14.75 7.97
C CYS A 63 2.99 -15.19 7.18
N ALA A 64 3.45 -14.33 6.26
CA ALA A 64 4.74 -14.51 5.59
C ALA A 64 5.86 -14.20 6.58
N VAL A 65 6.83 -15.11 6.71
CA VAL A 65 7.98 -14.93 7.60
C VAL A 65 9.07 -14.17 6.84
N PRO A 66 9.59 -13.03 7.36
CA PRO A 66 10.70 -12.32 6.76
C PRO A 66 11.97 -13.19 6.79
N LEU A 67 12.46 -13.56 5.61
CA LEU A 67 13.68 -14.34 5.43
C LEU A 67 14.87 -13.38 5.28
N ASP A 68 15.29 -13.08 4.05
CA ASP A 68 16.53 -12.34 3.79
C ASP A 68 16.31 -11.02 3.06
N GLU A 69 15.11 -10.82 2.51
CA GLU A 69 14.74 -9.62 1.78
C GLU A 69 14.08 -8.58 2.70
N ALA A 70 14.35 -7.30 2.42
CA ALA A 70 13.70 -6.21 3.12
C ALA A 70 12.17 -6.27 2.89
N LEU A 71 11.38 -5.86 3.90
CA LEU A 71 9.92 -5.90 3.82
C LEU A 71 9.34 -5.07 2.66
N ALA A 72 10.06 -4.02 2.25
CA ALA A 72 9.68 -3.14 1.16
C ALA A 72 10.20 -3.61 -0.22
N SER A 73 10.81 -4.79 -0.30
CA SER A 73 11.30 -5.34 -1.57
C SER A 73 10.15 -5.55 -2.55
N HIS A 74 10.37 -5.09 -3.79
CA HIS A 74 9.46 -5.28 -4.90
C HIS A 74 10.27 -5.72 -6.11
N TYR A 75 9.92 -6.87 -6.67
CA TYR A 75 10.54 -7.40 -7.87
C TYR A 75 9.57 -7.24 -9.04
N PRO A 76 10.07 -6.80 -10.21
CA PRO A 76 9.23 -6.72 -11.40
C PRO A 76 8.73 -8.12 -11.75
N THR A 77 7.50 -8.20 -12.25
CA THR A 77 6.98 -9.46 -12.79
C THR A 77 7.84 -9.87 -13.97
N PRO A 78 8.30 -11.14 -14.06
CA PRO A 78 9.06 -11.59 -15.21
C PRO A 78 8.23 -11.40 -16.49
N ASP A 79 8.89 -10.95 -17.56
CA ASP A 79 8.23 -10.81 -18.87
C ASP A 79 7.58 -12.15 -19.24
N SER A 80 6.32 -12.06 -19.66
CA SER A 80 5.43 -13.20 -19.88
C SER A 80 6.12 -14.39 -20.54
N VAL A 81 5.73 -15.60 -20.12
CA VAL A 81 6.20 -16.93 -20.58
C VAL A 81 6.30 -17.06 -22.11
N ILE A 82 5.61 -16.19 -22.86
CA ILE A 82 5.64 -16.10 -24.33
C ILE A 82 7.04 -15.77 -24.87
N GLN A 83 7.86 -14.96 -24.17
CA GLN A 83 9.22 -14.63 -24.64
C GLN A 83 10.29 -15.65 -24.23
N ALA A 84 9.99 -16.58 -23.32
CA ALA A 84 10.96 -17.58 -22.85
C ALA A 84 11.26 -18.67 -23.90
N HIS A 85 10.41 -18.83 -24.92
CA HIS A 85 10.55 -19.90 -25.92
C HIS A 85 11.27 -19.48 -27.21
N THR A 86 11.46 -18.17 -27.47
CA THR A 86 12.05 -17.67 -28.73
C THR A 86 13.57 -17.72 -28.78
N HIS A 87 14.25 -18.00 -27.66
CA HIS A 87 15.72 -18.11 -27.62
C HIS A 87 16.26 -19.55 -27.79
N ARG A 88 15.38 -20.52 -28.08
CA ARG A 88 15.72 -21.94 -28.27
C ARG A 88 15.46 -22.40 -29.71
N ARG A 89 16.01 -21.69 -30.70
CA ARG A 89 16.21 -22.17 -32.07
C ARG A 89 17.59 -21.75 -32.57
#